data_AF-A0A7W0ZQ04-F1
#
_entry.id   AF-A0A7W0ZQ04-F1
#
_cell.length_a   1.000
_cell.length_b   1.000
_cell.length_c   1.000
_cell.angle_alpha   90.00
_cell.angle_beta   90.00
_cell.angle_gamma   90.00
#
_symmetry.space_group_name_H-M   'P 1'
#
loop_
_entity.id
_entity.type
_entity.pdbx_description
1 polymer ?
#
loop_
_entity_poly.entity_id
_entity_poly.type
_entity_poly.pdbx_seq_one_letter_code
_entity_poly.pdbx_strand_id
1 'polypeptide(L)'
;MERVPPGGDAADLNGHGHDEEAWAEALARSVAHLAAQLTVNQIRLRALATELGERGLVDPKAVAIQVRAIAAAETGTYLRENLGEGLAEIIDVEALEQELVAYLQADEG
;
A
#
# COMPACT_ATOMS: atom_id res chain seq x y z
N MET A 1 51.13 39.99 15.28
CA MET A 1 49.85 40.62 15.69
C MET A 1 49.41 41.44 14.50
N GLU A 2 48.29 41.21 13.82
CA GLU A 2 46.97 40.63 14.16
C GLU A 2 46.40 39.87 12.94
N ARG A 3 45.99 38.60 13.14
CA ARG A 3 44.63 38.03 13.03
C ARG A 3 43.97 38.03 11.63
N VAL A 4 44.05 36.86 10.99
CA VAL A 4 42.97 36.32 10.14
C VAL A 4 41.78 35.96 11.04
N PRO A 5 40.53 36.20 10.60
CA PRO A 5 39.52 35.17 10.78
C PRO A 5 38.95 34.71 9.42
N PRO A 6 38.62 33.42 9.32
CA PRO A 6 38.07 32.82 8.11
C PRO A 6 36.62 33.28 7.95
N GLY A 7 36.31 33.92 6.83
CA GLY A 7 34.93 34.01 6.36
C GLY A 7 34.54 32.62 5.88
N GLY A 8 34.18 31.74 6.81
CA GLY A 8 33.58 30.45 6.49
C GLY A 8 32.33 30.66 5.66
N ASP A 9 32.22 29.87 4.59
CA ASP A 9 31.05 29.72 3.76
C ASP A 9 29.78 29.64 4.62
N ALA A 10 29.05 30.74 4.71
CA ALA A 10 27.66 30.77 5.18
C ALA A 10 26.70 30.39 4.04
N ALA A 11 27.16 29.54 3.11
CA ALA A 11 26.43 29.18 1.89
C ALA A 11 25.89 27.74 1.90
N ASP A 12 26.08 26.96 2.98
CA ASP A 12 25.81 25.52 2.93
C ASP A 12 24.80 25.00 3.98
N LEU A 13 23.94 25.87 4.52
CA LEU A 13 22.94 25.48 5.54
C LEU A 13 21.48 25.61 5.10
N ASN A 14 21.20 26.10 3.88
CA ASN A 14 19.83 26.33 3.39
C ASN A 14 19.34 25.32 2.34
N GLY A 15 20.12 24.27 2.03
CA GLY A 15 19.77 23.29 0.99
C GLY A 15 18.91 22.10 1.45
N HIS A 16 18.87 21.78 2.75
CA HIS A 16 18.25 20.53 3.22
C HIS A 16 16.72 20.54 3.28
N GLY A 17 16.07 21.70 3.44
CA GLY A 17 14.60 21.76 3.55
C GLY A 17 13.86 21.62 2.21
N HIS A 18 14.47 22.07 1.11
CA HIS A 18 13.84 22.05 -0.21
C HIS A 18 13.79 20.65 -0.82
N ASP A 19 14.83 19.85 -0.59
CA ASP A 19 14.89 18.46 -1.07
C ASP A 19 13.93 17.56 -0.30
N GLU A 20 13.75 17.78 1.00
CA GLU A 20 12.77 17.05 1.82
C GLU A 20 11.32 17.40 1.46
N GLU A 21 10.99 18.68 1.26
CA GLU A 21 9.65 19.09 0.80
C GLU A 21 9.33 18.56 -0.60
N ALA A 22 10.28 18.66 -1.54
CA ALA A 22 10.09 18.14 -2.90
C ALA A 22 9.94 16.61 -2.91
N TRP A 23 10.69 15.91 -2.05
CA TRP A 23 10.55 14.47 -1.86
C TRP A 23 9.19 14.10 -1.26
N ALA A 24 8.75 14.81 -0.22
CA ALA A 24 7.44 14.58 0.40
C ALA A 24 6.29 14.84 -0.58
N GLU A 25 6.39 15.88 -1.40
CA GLU A 25 5.40 16.18 -2.45
C GLU A 25 5.37 15.08 -3.53
N ALA A 26 6.54 14.63 -3.99
CA ALA A 26 6.64 13.55 -4.97
C ALA A 26 6.08 12.22 -4.43
N LEU A 27 6.36 11.91 -3.17
CA LEU A 27 5.80 10.74 -2.48
C LEU A 27 4.28 10.87 -2.35
N ALA A 28 3.76 12.00 -1.88
CA ALA A 28 2.33 12.23 -1.73
C ALA A 28 1.59 12.11 -3.07
N ARG A 29 2.15 12.66 -4.14
CA ARG A 29 1.60 12.54 -5.49
C ARG A 29 1.60 11.09 -5.98
N SER A 30 2.65 10.34 -5.70
CA SER A 30 2.76 8.92 -6.07
C SER A 30 1.76 8.06 -5.30
N VAL A 31 1.65 8.26 -3.98
CA VAL A 31 0.66 7.58 -3.14
C VAL A 31 -0.76 7.92 -3.59
N ALA A 32 -1.06 9.19 -3.89
CA ALA A 32 -2.37 9.60 -4.40
C ALA A 32 -2.68 8.93 -5.75
N HIS A 33 -1.70 8.82 -6.64
CA HIS A 33 -1.87 8.13 -7.92
C HIS A 33 -2.14 6.63 -7.73
N LEU A 34 -1.39 5.96 -6.86
CA LEU A 34 -1.59 4.55 -6.53
C LEU A 34 -2.97 4.31 -5.88
N ALA A 35 -3.38 5.17 -4.96
CA ALA A 35 -4.71 5.11 -4.34
C ALA A 35 -5.84 5.27 -5.38
N ALA A 36 -5.66 6.17 -6.35
CA ALA A 36 -6.61 6.34 -7.45
C ALA A 36 -6.66 5.10 -8.35
N GLN A 37 -5.51 4.51 -8.69
CA GLN A 37 -5.45 3.26 -9.47
C GLN A 37 -6.13 2.10 -8.75
N LEU A 38 -5.88 1.95 -7.44
CA LEU A 38 -6.51 0.94 -6.60
C LEU A 38 -8.04 1.12 -6.57
N THR A 39 -8.51 2.35 -6.39
CA THR A 39 -9.94 2.68 -6.40
C THR A 39 -10.61 2.29 -7.72
N VAL A 40 -9.97 2.60 -8.86
CA VAL A 40 -10.48 2.24 -10.18
C VAL A 40 -10.54 0.72 -10.34
N ASN A 41 -9.52 -0.01 -9.90
CA ASN A 41 -9.50 -1.47 -9.96
C ASN A 41 -10.60 -2.09 -9.08
N GLN A 42 -10.82 -1.58 -7.88
CA GLN A 42 -11.91 -2.03 -6.99
C GLN A 42 -13.29 -1.83 -7.64
N ILE A 43 -13.54 -0.67 -8.26
CA ILE A 43 -14.80 -0.39 -8.97
C ILE A 43 -15.01 -1.40 -10.11
N ARG A 44 -13.96 -1.65 -10.92
CA ARG A 44 -14.02 -2.60 -12.05
C ARG A 44 -14.31 -4.01 -11.59
N LEU A 45 -13.62 -4.48 -10.55
CA LEU A 45 -13.82 -5.83 -9.99
C LEU A 45 -15.23 -6.00 -9.44
N ARG A 46 -15.76 -4.99 -8.73
CA ARG A 46 -17.13 -5.01 -8.23
C ARG A 46 -18.15 -5.06 -9.37
N ALA A 47 -17.98 -4.24 -10.40
CA ALA A 47 -18.88 -4.25 -11.56
C ALA A 47 -18.87 -5.61 -12.28
N LEU A 48 -17.68 -6.21 -12.45
CA LEU A 48 -17.55 -7.54 -13.03
C LEU A 48 -18.23 -8.61 -12.17
N ALA A 49 -18.02 -8.59 -10.86
CA ALA A 49 -18.66 -9.52 -9.93
C ALA A 49 -20.20 -9.41 -9.98
N THR A 50 -20.74 -8.19 -10.04
CA THR A 50 -22.18 -7.96 -10.23
C THR A 50 -22.68 -8.59 -11.53
N GLU A 51 -22.04 -8.29 -12.68
CA GLU A 51 -22.45 -8.83 -13.98
C GLU A 51 -22.40 -10.36 -14.04
N LEU A 52 -21.37 -10.98 -13.45
CA LEU A 52 -21.24 -12.44 -13.37
C LEU A 52 -22.36 -13.05 -12.50
N GLY A 53 -22.68 -12.41 -11.39
CA GLY A 53 -23.75 -12.83 -10.48
C GLY A 53 -25.14 -12.71 -11.10
N GLU A 54 -25.45 -11.59 -11.74
CA GLU A 54 -26.75 -11.36 -12.41
C GLU A 54 -27.02 -12.36 -13.54
N ARG A 55 -25.97 -12.83 -14.22
CA ARG A 55 -26.07 -13.83 -15.28
C ARG A 55 -26.07 -15.28 -14.75
N GLY A 56 -25.95 -15.48 -13.44
CA GLY A 56 -25.87 -16.80 -12.81
C GLY A 56 -24.65 -17.62 -13.26
N LEU A 57 -23.57 -16.96 -13.69
CA LEU A 57 -22.35 -17.61 -14.20
C LEU A 57 -21.42 -18.10 -13.09
N VAL A 58 -21.65 -17.63 -11.87
CA VAL A 58 -20.87 -17.97 -10.68
C VAL A 58 -21.81 -18.24 -9.51
N ASP A 59 -21.45 -19.22 -8.68
CA ASP A 59 -22.05 -19.39 -7.36
C ASP A 59 -21.31 -18.48 -6.37
N PRO A 60 -21.97 -17.44 -5.80
CA PRO A 60 -21.34 -16.54 -4.84
C PRO A 60 -20.72 -17.25 -3.65
N LYS A 61 -21.32 -18.36 -3.19
CA LYS A 61 -20.79 -19.14 -2.06
C LYS A 61 -19.50 -19.86 -2.42
N ALA A 62 -19.45 -20.47 -3.59
CA ALA A 62 -18.23 -21.11 -4.10
C ALA A 62 -17.09 -20.11 -4.28
N VAL A 63 -17.38 -18.92 -4.82
CA VAL A 63 -16.40 -17.85 -4.97
C VAL A 63 -15.91 -17.36 -3.60
N ALA A 64 -16.80 -17.12 -2.65
CA ALA A 64 -16.44 -16.68 -1.30
C ALA A 64 -15.55 -17.72 -0.58
N ILE A 65 -15.86 -19.01 -0.71
CA ILE A 65 -15.02 -20.10 -0.18
C ILE A 65 -13.62 -20.05 -0.82
N GLN A 66 -13.55 -19.90 -2.14
CA GLN A 66 -12.27 -19.87 -2.86
C GLN A 66 -11.43 -18.65 -2.47
N VAL A 67 -12.02 -17.46 -2.37
CA VAL A 67 -11.33 -16.24 -1.94
C VAL A 67 -10.75 -16.41 -0.54
N ARG A 68 -11.52 -16.98 0.40
CA ARG A 68 -11.01 -17.26 1.75
C ARG A 68 -9.89 -18.28 1.75
N ALA A 69 -9.97 -19.33 0.93
CA ALA A 69 -8.92 -20.33 0.82
C ALA A 69 -7.61 -19.74 0.29
N ILE A 70 -7.70 -18.90 -0.75
CA ILE A 70 -6.54 -18.16 -1.28
C ILE A 70 -5.97 -17.24 -0.21
N ALA A 71 -6.82 -16.44 0.45
CA ALA A 71 -6.36 -15.50 1.47
C ALA A 71 -5.64 -16.21 2.62
N ALA A 72 -6.18 -17.32 3.12
CA ALA A 72 -5.55 -18.08 4.20
C ALA A 72 -4.22 -18.75 3.79
N ALA A 73 -4.03 -19.06 2.50
CA ALA A 73 -2.83 -19.73 2.01
C ALA A 73 -1.73 -18.76 1.56
N GLU A 74 -2.11 -17.61 1.00
CA GLU A 74 -1.21 -16.78 0.21
C GLU A 74 -1.03 -15.35 0.74
N THR A 75 -1.91 -14.83 1.62
CA THR A 75 -1.88 -13.41 2.04
C THR A 75 -0.54 -13.02 2.65
N GLY A 76 0.00 -13.81 3.59
CA GLY A 76 1.29 -13.49 4.22
C GLY A 76 2.47 -13.49 3.25
N THR A 77 2.48 -14.40 2.27
CA THR A 77 3.51 -14.43 1.22
C THR A 77 3.38 -13.23 0.31
N TYR A 78 2.15 -12.95 -0.14
CA TYR A 78 1.86 -11.86 -1.05
C TYR A 78 2.19 -10.49 -0.42
N LEU A 79 1.86 -10.28 0.86
CA LEU A 79 2.19 -9.06 1.59
C LEU A 79 3.71 -8.85 1.67
N ARG A 80 4.48 -9.88 2.05
CA ARG A 80 5.94 -9.77 2.15
C ARG A 80 6.60 -9.49 0.79
N GLU A 81 6.15 -10.16 -0.26
CA GLU A 81 6.68 -9.96 -1.62
C GLU A 81 6.36 -8.56 -2.16
N ASN A 82 5.17 -8.00 -1.86
CA ASN A 82 4.76 -6.70 -2.40
C ASN A 82 5.21 -5.51 -1.55
N LEU A 83 5.30 -5.66 -0.23
CA LEU A 83 5.83 -4.61 0.66
C LEU A 83 7.35 -4.46 0.51
N GLY A 84 8.04 -5.56 0.18
CA GLY A 84 9.50 -5.60 0.13
C GLY A 84 10.13 -5.54 1.53
N GLU A 85 11.45 -5.81 1.61
CA GLU A 85 12.17 -5.96 2.87
C GLU A 85 12.06 -4.71 3.77
N GLY A 86 12.17 -3.51 3.20
CA GLY A 86 12.17 -2.27 3.99
C GLY A 86 10.85 -1.94 4.69
N LEU A 87 9.70 -2.23 4.08
CA LEU A 87 8.40 -2.00 4.72
C LEU A 87 8.00 -3.17 5.63
N ALA A 88 8.43 -4.39 5.30
CA ALA A 88 8.17 -5.57 6.13
C ALA A 88 8.86 -5.53 7.51
N GLU A 89 9.93 -4.74 7.66
CA GLU A 89 10.59 -4.52 8.97
C GLU A 89 9.86 -3.51 9.87
N ILE A 90 9.03 -2.63 9.28
CA ILE A 90 8.36 -1.53 10.00
C ILE A 90 6.90 -1.88 10.30
N ILE A 91 6.27 -2.63 9.39
CA ILE A 91 4.88 -3.04 9.50
C ILE A 91 4.83 -4.42 10.15
N ASP A 92 3.93 -4.60 11.11
CA ASP A 92 3.58 -5.93 11.62
C ASP A 92 2.77 -6.67 10.56
N VAL A 93 3.49 -7.33 9.63
CA VAL A 93 2.90 -8.05 8.50
C VAL A 93 2.05 -9.23 8.97
N GLU A 94 2.41 -9.85 10.10
CA GLU A 94 1.67 -10.98 10.66
C GLU A 94 0.33 -10.52 11.24
N ALA A 95 0.31 -9.40 11.97
CA ALA A 95 -0.94 -8.79 12.43
C ALA A 95 -1.83 -8.37 11.25
N LEU A 96 -1.26 -7.75 10.22
CA LEU A 96 -2.00 -7.32 9.02
C LEU A 96 -2.59 -8.52 8.25
N GLU A 97 -1.84 -9.62 8.13
CA GLU A 97 -2.34 -10.87 7.56
C GLU A 97 -3.54 -11.40 8.34
N GLN A 98 -3.43 -11.48 9.67
CA GLN A 98 -4.50 -11.97 10.53
C GLN A 98 -5.76 -11.11 10.42
N GLU A 99 -5.61 -9.78 10.39
CA GLU A 99 -6.73 -8.85 10.22
C GLU A 99 -7.45 -9.04 8.87
N LEU A 100 -6.69 -9.22 7.78
CA LEU A 100 -7.25 -9.44 6.44
C LEU A 100 -7.99 -10.79 6.35
N VAL A 101 -7.39 -11.85 6.88
CA VAL A 101 -8.03 -13.18 6.91
C VAL A 101 -9.31 -13.13 7.75
N ALA A 102 -9.27 -12.49 8.93
CA ALA A 102 -10.43 -12.33 9.79
C ALA A 102 -11.55 -11.52 9.13
N TYR A 103 -11.20 -10.42 8.44
CA TYR A 103 -12.17 -9.62 7.69
C TYR A 103 -12.90 -10.43 6.62
N LEU A 104 -12.16 -11.23 5.83
CA LEU A 104 -12.74 -12.07 4.78
C LEU A 104 -13.57 -13.25 5.32
N GLN A 105 -13.33 -13.66 6.56
CA GLN A 105 -14.13 -14.66 7.26
C GLN A 105 -15.39 -14.08 7.91
N ALA A 106 -15.35 -12.82 8.36
CA ALA A 106 -16.48 -12.15 9.00
C ALA A 106 -17.58 -11.73 8.01
N ASP A 107 -17.28 -11.63 6.72
CA ASP A 107 -18.24 -11.33 5.64
C ASP A 107 -19.13 -12.56 5.29
N GLU A 108 -19.61 -13.26 6.32
CA GLU A 108 -20.67 -14.28 6.25
C GLU A 108 -22.05 -13.58 6.13
N GLY A 109 -22.26 -12.92 4.99
CA GLY A 109 -23.57 -12.41 4.55
C GLY A 109 -24.25 -13.35 3.58
#